data_AF-R6CB98-F1
#
_entry.id   AF-R6CB98-F1
#
_cell.length_a   1.000
_cell.length_b   1.000
_cell.length_c   1.000
_cell.angle_alpha   90.00
_cell.angle_beta   90.00
_cell.angle_gamma   90.00
#
_symmetry.space_group_name_H-M   'P 1'
#
loop_
_entity.id
_entity.type
_entity.pdbx_description
1 polymer ?
#
loop_
_entity_poly.entity_id
_entity_poly.type
_entity_poly.pdbx_seq_one_letter_code
_entity_poly.pdbx_strand_id
1 'polypeptide(L)' 'MGQWKEISYTQHLRELLAEYVQNTMPANSDSSAPCSVSDARKIVQNTANILNEFIVKLEEIDRMS' A
#
# COMPACT_ATOMS: atom_id res chain seq x y z
N MET A 1 -7.89 -11.34 30.35
CA MET A 1 -8.50 -11.80 29.08
C MET A 1 -8.53 -10.60 28.14
N GLY A 2 -7.49 -10.44 27.33
CA GLY A 2 -7.41 -9.32 26.40
C GLY A 2 -8.37 -9.56 25.26
N GLN A 3 -9.36 -8.68 25.09
CA GLN A 3 -10.12 -8.59 23.85
C GLN A 3 -9.14 -8.21 22.74
N TRP A 4 -8.59 -9.20 22.06
CA TRP A 4 -7.98 -8.99 20.76
C TRP A 4 -9.14 -8.55 19.87
N LYS A 5 -9.26 -7.24 19.72
CA LYS A 5 -10.15 -6.62 18.73
C LYS A 5 -9.67 -7.22 17.41
N GLU A 6 -10.45 -8.11 16.81
CA GLU A 6 -10.17 -8.63 15.48
C GLU A 6 -10.03 -7.41 14.57
N ILE A 7 -8.79 -7.09 14.23
CA ILE A 7 -8.49 -6.08 13.22
C ILE A 7 -9.15 -6.63 11.96
N SER A 8 -10.04 -5.85 11.33
CA SER A 8 -10.67 -6.33 10.08
C SER A 8 -9.54 -6.68 9.10
N TYR A 9 -9.70 -7.75 8.34
CA TYR A 9 -8.66 -8.20 7.40
C TYR A 9 -8.21 -7.06 6.47
N THR A 10 -9.13 -6.17 6.10
CA THR A 10 -8.87 -4.97 5.29
C THR A 10 -8.04 -3.91 6.02
N GLN A 11 -8.20 -3.75 7.34
CA GLN A 11 -7.37 -2.85 8.15
C GLN A 11 -5.92 -3.34 8.18
N HIS A 12 -5.69 -4.66 8.32
CA HIS A 12 -4.34 -5.22 8.23
C HIS A 12 -3.72 -5.02 6.83
N LEU A 13 -4.50 -5.19 5.76
CA LEU A 13 -4.04 -4.90 4.40
C LEU A 13 -3.64 -3.43 4.21
N ARG A 14 -4.33 -2.49 4.86
CA ARG A 14 -3.97 -1.06 4.81
C ARG A 14 -2.64 -0.79 5.52
N GLU A 15 -2.37 -1.45 6.64
CA GLU A 15 -1.09 -1.37 7.35
C GLU A 15 0.06 -1.89 6.48
N LEU A 16 -0.11 -3.08 5.87
CA LEU A 16 0.87 -3.66 4.95
C LEU A 16 1.13 -2.75 3.74
N LEU A 17 0.08 -2.10 3.22
CA LEU A 17 0.22 -1.16 2.11
C LEU A 17 1.04 0.07 2.52
N ALA A 18 0.82 0.59 3.73
CA ALA A 18 1.60 1.71 4.25
C ALA A 18 3.09 1.33 4.42
N GLU A 19 3.36 0.13 4.97
CA GLU A 19 4.73 -0.41 5.07
C GLU A 19 5.38 -0.59 3.70
N TYR A 20 4.65 -1.12 2.71
CA TYR A 20 5.14 -1.25 1.34
C TYR A 20 5.59 0.11 0.78
N VAL A 21 4.75 1.15 0.88
CA VAL A 21 5.09 2.48 0.38
C VAL A 21 6.32 3.01 1.12
N GLN A 22 6.35 2.94 2.45
CA GLN A 22 7.46 3.43 3.24
C GLN A 22 8.79 2.74 2.89
N ASN A 23 8.77 1.42 2.73
CA ASN A 23 9.98 0.63 2.49
C ASN A 23 10.47 0.67 1.04
N THR A 24 9.57 0.94 0.09
CA THR A 24 9.89 0.88 -1.35
C THR A 24 10.10 2.26 -1.96
N MET A 25 9.67 3.34 -1.29
CA MET A 25 9.82 4.70 -1.81
C MET A 25 11.29 5.14 -1.84
N PRO A 26 11.88 5.40 -3.02
CA PRO A 26 13.28 5.78 -3.10
C PRO A 26 13.51 7.21 -2.57
N ALA A 27 14.45 7.33 -1.64
CA ALA A 27 14.74 8.57 -0.91
C ALA A 27 15.57 9.58 -1.73
N ASN A 28 16.47 9.09 -2.59
CA ASN A 28 17.52 9.88 -3.22
C ASN A 28 17.55 9.69 -4.73
N SER A 29 17.81 10.79 -5.45
CA SER A 29 18.06 10.82 -6.89
C SER A 29 19.47 10.30 -7.18
N ASP A 30 19.65 9.00 -7.32
CA ASP A 30 20.87 8.46 -7.92
C ASP A 30 20.80 8.67 -9.44
N SER A 31 21.62 9.59 -9.96
CA SER A 31 21.70 9.89 -11.39
C SER A 31 22.38 8.79 -12.21
N SER A 32 22.95 7.76 -11.56
CA SER A 32 23.56 6.61 -12.23
C SER A 32 22.55 5.50 -12.56
N ALA A 33 21.31 5.58 -12.06
CA ALA A 33 20.27 4.60 -12.32
C ALA A 33 19.63 4.81 -13.72
N PRO A 34 19.32 3.73 -14.47
CA PRO A 34 18.68 3.81 -15.79
C PRO A 34 17.25 4.37 -15.74
N CYS A 35 16.66 4.43 -14.55
CA CYS A 35 15.34 5.00 -14.27
C CYS A 35 15.52 6.16 -13.29
N SER A 36 14.89 7.30 -13.58
CA SER A 36 14.92 8.42 -12.65
C SER A 36 14.20 8.03 -11.35
N VAL A 37 14.64 8.56 -10.22
CA VAL A 37 13.95 8.35 -8.94
C VAL A 37 12.52 8.90 -8.97
N SER A 38 12.25 9.92 -9.78
CA SER A 38 10.89 10.36 -10.05
C SER A 38 10.03 9.25 -10.67
N ASP A 39 10.55 8.53 -11.66
CA ASP A 39 9.79 7.47 -12.32
C ASP A 39 9.63 6.23 -11.42
N ALA A 40 10.65 5.89 -10.63
CA ALA A 40 10.52 4.86 -9.60
C ALA A 40 9.45 5.20 -8.54
N ARG A 41 9.38 6.46 -8.09
CA ARG A 41 8.31 6.93 -7.18
C ARG A 41 6.92 6.81 -7.81
N LYS A 42 6.78 7.15 -9.10
CA LYS A 42 5.50 6.98 -9.82
C LYS A 42 5.08 5.51 -9.85
N ILE A 43 6.02 4.59 -10.07
CA ILE A 43 5.72 3.15 -10.06
C ILE A 43 5.20 2.73 -8.69
N VAL A 44 5.92 3.05 -7.61
CA VAL A 44 5.49 2.74 -6.23
C VAL A 44 4.11 3.31 -5.94
N GLN A 45 3.86 4.57 -6.31
CA GLN A 45 2.56 5.20 -6.09
C GLN A 45 1.43 4.56 -6.91
N ASN A 46 1.68 4.23 -8.18
CA ASN A 46 0.70 3.57 -9.03
C ASN A 46 0.33 2.19 -8.49
N THR A 47 1.32 1.40 -8.08
CA THR A 47 1.09 0.11 -7.42
C THR A 47 0.29 0.29 -6.14
N ALA A 48 0.63 1.28 -5.32
CA ALA A 48 -0.10 1.54 -4.08
C ALA A 48 -1.56 1.94 -4.31
N ASN A 49 -1.83 2.74 -5.36
CA ASN A 49 -3.18 3.14 -5.73
C ASN A 49 -4.04 1.94 -6.15
N ILE A 50 -3.50 1.04 -6.97
CA ILE A 50 -4.20 -0.19 -7.41
C ILE A 50 -4.55 -1.06 -6.19
N LEU A 51 -3.60 -1.26 -5.28
CA LEU A 51 -3.82 -2.06 -4.07
C LEU A 51 -4.84 -1.41 -3.13
N ASN A 52 -4.81 -0.09 -2.98
CA ASN A 52 -5.81 0.62 -2.18
C ASN A 52 -7.22 0.48 -2.77
N GLU A 53 -7.37 0.58 -4.10
CA GLU A 53 -8.66 0.36 -4.77
C GLU A 53 -9.17 -1.07 -4.56
N PHE A 54 -8.28 -2.06 -4.65
CA PHE A 54 -8.61 -3.45 -4.35
C PHE A 54 -9.11 -3.63 -2.90
N ILE A 55 -8.45 -3.00 -1.92
CA ILE A 55 -8.89 -3.05 -0.51
C ILE A 55 -10.27 -2.41 -0.36
N VAL A 56 -10.52 -1.26 -0.99
CA VAL A 56 -11.84 -0.60 -0.97
C VAL A 56 -12.91 -1.53 -1.54
N LYS A 57 -12.63 -2.23 -2.64
CA LYS A 57 -13.56 -3.21 -3.22
C LYS A 57 -13.85 -4.37 -2.27
N LEU A 58 -12.86 -4.88 -1.55
CA LEU A 58 -13.09 -5.91 -0.52
C LEU A 58 -13.98 -5.39 0.61
N GLU A 59 -13.76 -4.15 1.07
CA GLU A 59 -14.59 -3.51 2.10
C GLU A 59 -16.03 -3.24 1.62
N GLU A 60 -16.24 -3.01 0.33
CA GLU A 60 -17.58 -2.89 -0.26
C GLU A 60 -18.29 -4.24 -0.29
N ILE A 61 -17.60 -5.31 -0.69
CA ILE A 61 -18.16 -6.68 -0.74
C ILE A 61 -18.58 -7.14 0.65
N ASP A 62 -17.72 -6.97 1.66
CA ASP A 62 -17.98 -7.37 3.06
C ASP A 62 -19.19 -6.64 3.66
N ARG A 63 -19.44 -5.40 3.23
CA ARG A 63 -20.63 -4.62 3.64
C ARG A 63 -21.93 -5.06 2.96
N MET A 64 -21.85 -5.78 1.85
CA MET A 64 -23.01 -6.25 1.07
C MET A 64 -23.40 -7.70 1.38
N SER A 65 -22.50 -8.49 1.98
CA SER A 65 -22.72 -9.85 2.47
C SER A 65 -23.39 -9.90 3.84
#